data_AF-X1LDX9-F1
#
_entry.id   AF-X1LDX9-F1
#
_cell.length_a   1.000
_cell.length_b   1.000
_cell.length_c   1.000
_cell.angle_alpha   90.00
_cell.angle_beta   90.00
_cell.angle_gamma   90.00
#
_symmetry.space_group_name_H-M   'P 1'
#
loop_
_entity.id
_entity.type
_entity.pdbx_description
1 polymer ?
#
loop_
_entity_poly.entity_id
_entity_poly.type
_entity_poly.pdbx_seq_one_letter_code
_entity_poly.pdbx_strand_id
1 'polypeptide(L)'
;MGMISFKPIWFDSLGAKSLCTLVKTPDVSVLIDPGVAVMHPSFPASWAKKLYWEAQGMRAIKKASRKADIIIISHYHYDHFTDFDRGIYKNKLLLVK
;
A
#
# COMPACT_ATOMS: atom_id res chain seq x y z
N MET A 1 -1.22 -23.82 16.95
CA MET A 1 -0.66 -22.45 16.89
C MET A 1 -0.86 -21.91 15.48
N GLY A 2 -1.58 -20.82 15.32
CA GLY A 2 -1.74 -20.20 14.01
C GLY A 2 -0.50 -19.39 13.62
N MET A 3 -0.08 -19.46 12.36
CA MET A 3 1.09 -18.75 11.87
C MET A 3 0.77 -17.29 11.57
N ILE A 4 1.65 -16.39 12.02
CA ILE A 4 1.69 -15.00 11.59
C ILE A 4 2.64 -14.90 10.39
N SER A 5 2.24 -14.14 9.37
CA SER A 5 3.10 -13.85 8.22
C SER A 5 2.93 -12.42 7.76
N PHE A 6 3.94 -11.88 7.09
CA PHE A 6 3.86 -10.56 6.48
C PHE A 6 4.40 -10.60 5.06
N LYS A 7 3.90 -9.68 4.23
CA LYS A 7 4.35 -9.49 2.86
C LYS A 7 4.49 -7.99 2.57
N PRO A 8 5.71 -7.52 2.27
CA PRO A 8 5.91 -6.22 1.64
C PRO A 8 5.16 -6.15 0.31
N ILE A 9 4.22 -5.20 0.15
CA ILE A 9 3.42 -5.06 -1.07
C ILE A 9 4.09 -4.10 -2.04
N TRP A 10 4.45 -2.91 -1.57
CA TRP A 10 5.21 -1.94 -2.34
C TRP A 10 6.01 -1.00 -1.45
N PHE A 11 7.23 -0.67 -1.87
CA PHE A 11 8.17 0.16 -1.12
C PHE A 11 8.99 1.02 -2.08
N ASP A 12 9.65 2.05 -1.54
CA ASP A 12 10.55 2.96 -2.25
C ASP A 12 11.58 2.23 -3.12
N SER A 13 12.09 1.08 -2.64
CA SER A 13 13.04 0.24 -3.37
C SER A 13 12.50 -0.35 -4.68
N LEU A 14 11.18 -0.32 -4.89
CA LEU A 14 10.50 -0.74 -6.12
C LEU A 14 10.19 0.43 -7.08
N GLY A 15 10.68 1.64 -6.77
CA GLY A 15 10.65 2.77 -7.70
C GLY A 15 9.44 3.72 -7.56
N ALA A 16 8.63 3.57 -6.51
CA ALA A 16 7.60 4.54 -6.11
C ALA A 16 7.57 4.66 -4.57
N LYS A 17 7.32 5.85 -4.04
CA LYS A 17 7.23 6.08 -2.59
C LYS A 17 6.07 5.27 -2.02
N SER A 18 6.31 4.45 -1.01
CA SER A 18 5.29 3.59 -0.39
C SER A 18 5.82 2.90 0.87
N LEU A 19 4.91 2.55 1.79
CA LEU A 19 5.19 1.70 2.95
C LEU A 19 4.21 0.50 3.05
N CYS A 20 3.53 0.16 1.96
CA CYS A 20 2.42 -0.78 2.00
C CYS A 20 2.84 -2.21 2.39
N THR A 21 2.29 -2.72 3.49
CA THR A 21 2.56 -4.07 4.02
C THR A 21 1.26 -4.81 4.33
N LEU A 22 1.16 -6.07 3.87
CA LEU A 22 0.07 -6.97 4.25
C LEU A 22 0.55 -7.89 5.37
N VAL A 23 -0.09 -7.82 6.51
CA VAL A 23 0.11 -8.73 7.64
C VAL A 23 -1.07 -9.70 7.70
N LYS A 24 -0.78 -10.97 7.88
CA LYS A 24 -1.79 -12.02 8.08
C LYS A 24 -1.60 -12.64 9.45
N THR A 25 -2.68 -12.67 10.21
CA THR A 25 -2.80 -13.39 11.48
C THR A 25 -3.79 -14.55 11.30
N PRO A 26 -3.96 -15.43 12.29
CA PRO A 26 -4.95 -16.50 12.23
C PRO A 26 -6.39 -16.00 12.12
N ASP A 27 -6.69 -14.83 12.69
CA ASP A 27 -8.05 -14.32 12.83
C ASP A 27 -8.38 -13.25 11.79
N VAL A 28 -7.42 -12.37 11.48
CA VAL A 28 -7.60 -11.22 10.58
C VAL A 28 -6.38 -10.95 9.71
N SER A 29 -6.64 -10.23 8.63
CA SER A 29 -5.63 -9.70 7.72
C SER A 29 -5.63 -8.17 7.74
N VAL A 30 -4.44 -7.58 7.85
CA VAL A 30 -4.26 -6.14 8.04
C VAL A 30 -3.40 -5.60 6.90
N LEU A 31 -3.89 -4.59 6.18
CA LEU A 31 -3.12 -3.85 5.20
C LEU A 31 -2.72 -2.50 5.80
N ILE A 32 -1.42 -2.28 5.95
CA ILE A 32 -0.84 -1.08 6.55
C ILE A 32 -0.39 -0.15 5.44
N ASP A 33 -0.78 1.11 5.52
CA ASP A 33 -0.37 2.22 4.66
C ASP A 33 -0.52 1.94 3.16
N PRO A 34 -1.76 1.75 2.66
CA PRO A 34 -2.03 1.43 1.26
C PRO A 34 -1.89 2.64 0.32
N GLY A 35 -0.86 3.47 0.49
CA GLY A 35 -0.53 4.59 -0.39
C GLY A 35 0.60 4.28 -1.36
N VAL A 36 0.69 5.06 -2.44
CA VAL A 36 1.80 5.03 -3.38
C VAL A 36 1.89 6.38 -4.07
N ALA A 37 3.10 6.92 -4.19
CA ALA A 37 3.34 8.18 -4.89
C ALA A 37 4.57 8.11 -5.79
N VAL A 38 4.57 8.93 -6.84
CA VAL A 38 5.68 9.05 -7.79
C VAL A 38 6.96 9.50 -7.06
N MET A 39 8.10 8.93 -7.46
CA MET A 39 9.41 9.32 -6.92
C MET A 39 9.76 10.79 -7.19
N HIS A 40 10.59 11.38 -6.32
CA HIS A 40 11.07 12.75 -6.48
C HIS A 40 11.78 12.95 -7.84
N PRO A 41 11.74 14.16 -8.44
CA PRO A 41 12.44 14.44 -9.71
C PRO A 41 13.92 14.03 -9.73
N SER A 42 14.64 14.17 -8.61
CA SER A 42 16.05 13.77 -8.49
C SER A 42 16.31 12.26 -8.44
N PHE A 43 15.28 11.41 -8.27
CA PHE A 43 15.46 9.97 -8.29
C PHE A 43 15.99 9.52 -9.67
N PRO A 44 17.04 8.67 -9.75
CA PRO A 44 17.79 8.39 -10.96
C PRO A 44 17.04 7.43 -11.91
N ALA A 45 15.90 7.86 -12.41
CA ALA A 45 15.10 7.16 -13.40
C ALA A 45 14.40 8.16 -14.32
N SER A 46 14.05 7.73 -15.54
CA SER A 46 13.23 8.54 -16.43
C SER A 46 11.84 8.78 -15.85
N TRP A 47 11.20 9.89 -16.23
CA TRP A 47 9.83 10.20 -15.81
C TRP A 47 8.85 9.05 -16.12
N ALA A 48 8.95 8.47 -17.31
CA ALA A 48 8.15 7.33 -17.72
C ALA A 48 8.30 6.11 -16.80
N LYS A 49 9.53 5.80 -16.34
CA LYS A 49 9.75 4.70 -15.37
C LYS A 49 9.08 4.99 -14.02
N LYS A 50 9.19 6.22 -13.53
CA LYS A 50 8.58 6.63 -12.24
C LYS A 50 7.06 6.48 -12.27
N LEU A 51 6.41 6.95 -13.34
CA LEU A 51 4.97 6.76 -13.54
C LEU A 51 4.59 5.28 -13.70
N TYR A 52 5.40 4.52 -14.44
CA TYR A 52 5.16 3.08 -14.60
C TYR A 52 5.20 2.35 -13.26
N TRP A 53 6.20 2.59 -12.42
CA TRP A 53 6.33 1.97 -11.11
C TRP A 53 5.22 2.37 -10.15
N GLU A 54 4.83 3.64 -10.11
CA GLU A 54 3.70 4.10 -9.31
C GLU A 54 2.39 3.39 -9.72
N ALA A 55 2.12 3.28 -11.02
CA ALA A 55 0.98 2.52 -11.52
C ALA A 55 1.04 1.01 -11.16
N GLN A 56 2.23 0.39 -11.17
CA GLN A 56 2.40 -0.99 -10.72
C GLN A 56 2.15 -1.12 -9.21
N GLY A 57 2.65 -0.19 -8.41
CA GLY A 57 2.41 -0.13 -6.97
C GLY A 57 0.92 -0.01 -6.66
N MET A 58 0.20 0.88 -7.34
CA MET A 58 -1.24 1.04 -7.16
C MET A 58 -2.00 -0.26 -7.46
N ARG A 59 -1.62 -0.96 -8.54
CA ARG A 59 -2.20 -2.27 -8.89
C ARG A 59 -1.90 -3.33 -7.84
N ALA A 60 -0.69 -3.37 -7.31
CA ALA A 60 -0.29 -4.31 -6.26
C ALA A 60 -1.07 -4.06 -4.96
N ILE A 61 -1.17 -2.80 -4.54
CA ILE A 61 -1.93 -2.35 -3.36
C ILE A 61 -3.41 -2.73 -3.50
N LYS A 62 -4.05 -2.39 -4.64
CA LYS A 62 -5.46 -2.74 -4.91
C LYS A 62 -5.69 -4.26 -4.98
N LYS A 63 -4.67 -5.04 -5.30
CA LYS A 63 -4.73 -6.51 -5.24
C LYS A 63 -4.58 -7.04 -3.81
N ALA A 64 -3.73 -6.40 -3.00
CA ALA A 64 -3.55 -6.74 -1.60
C ALA A 64 -4.76 -6.36 -0.75
N SER A 65 -5.40 -5.21 -1.00
CA SER A 65 -6.58 -4.72 -0.27
C SER A 65 -7.75 -5.71 -0.33
N ARG A 66 -7.91 -6.46 -1.43
CA ARG A 66 -8.94 -7.51 -1.54
C ARG A 66 -8.77 -8.66 -0.54
N LYS A 67 -7.58 -8.79 0.06
CA LYS A 67 -7.22 -9.82 1.03
C LYS A 67 -7.11 -9.29 2.46
N ALA A 68 -7.57 -8.07 2.72
CA ALA A 68 -7.45 -7.39 4.00
C ALA A 68 -8.83 -7.19 4.64
N ASP A 69 -8.96 -7.45 5.92
CA ASP A 69 -10.15 -7.18 6.72
C ASP A 69 -10.06 -5.78 7.35
N ILE A 70 -8.84 -5.39 7.71
CA ILE A 70 -8.50 -4.13 8.38
C ILE A 70 -7.53 -3.33 7.51
N ILE A 71 -7.71 -2.02 7.45
CA ILE A 71 -6.71 -1.09 6.90
C ILE A 71 -6.24 -0.14 8.00
N ILE A 72 -4.92 0.04 8.08
CA ILE A 72 -4.28 1.03 8.93
C ILE A 72 -3.72 2.14 8.06
N ILE A 73 -3.99 3.40 8.42
CA ILE A 73 -3.31 4.58 7.86
C ILE A 73 -2.58 5.27 8.99
N SER A 74 -1.25 5.31 8.91
CA SER A 74 -0.39 5.89 9.94
C SER A 74 -0.43 7.43 9.94
N HIS A 75 -0.52 8.06 8.76
CA HIS A 75 -0.65 9.51 8.56
C HIS A 75 -1.05 9.87 7.11
N TYR A 76 -1.36 11.16 6.85
CA TYR A 76 -1.91 11.63 5.57
C TYR A 76 -0.87 12.19 4.59
N HIS A 77 0.02 11.32 4.12
CA HIS A 77 0.78 11.58 2.89
C HIS A 77 0.41 10.54 1.81
N TYR A 78 0.42 10.92 0.53
CA TYR A 78 -0.08 10.07 -0.57
C TYR A 78 0.67 8.75 -0.78
N ASP A 79 1.85 8.59 -0.17
CA ASP A 79 2.60 7.34 -0.09
C ASP A 79 2.16 6.41 1.06
N HIS A 80 1.23 6.86 1.91
CA HIS A 80 0.62 6.10 3.00
C HIS A 80 -0.90 5.89 2.85
N PHE A 81 -1.58 6.77 2.12
CA PHE A 81 -2.99 6.60 1.78
C PHE A 81 -3.26 6.97 0.32
N THR A 82 -4.47 6.73 -0.16
CA THR A 82 -4.96 7.18 -1.47
C THR A 82 -6.20 8.02 -1.26
N ASP A 83 -6.79 8.61 -2.31
CA ASP A 83 -8.03 9.41 -2.23
C ASP A 83 -9.30 8.58 -1.93
N PHE A 84 -9.22 7.72 -0.90
CA PHE A 84 -10.27 6.85 -0.42
C PHE A 84 -10.94 6.02 -1.53
N ASP A 85 -10.13 5.50 -2.48
CA ASP A 85 -10.60 4.59 -3.55
C ASP A 85 -11.45 3.47 -2.93
N ARG A 86 -12.74 3.44 -3.29
CA ARG A 86 -13.70 2.46 -2.76
C ARG A 86 -13.25 1.01 -3.00
N GLY A 87 -12.46 0.75 -4.04
CA GLY A 87 -11.86 -0.57 -4.31
C GLY A 87 -10.77 -0.98 -3.31
N ILE A 88 -10.25 -0.04 -2.52
CA ILE A 88 -9.30 -0.29 -1.43
C ILE A 88 -10.02 -0.34 -0.09
N TYR A 89 -10.89 0.63 0.23
CA TYR A 89 -11.37 0.81 1.61
C TYR A 89 -12.79 0.29 1.90
N LYS A 90 -13.61 -0.01 0.88
CA LYS A 90 -15.01 -0.41 1.11
C LYS A 90 -15.10 -1.71 1.90
N ASN A 91 -16.02 -1.74 2.87
CA ASN A 91 -16.35 -2.89 3.73
C ASN A 91 -15.14 -3.39 4.55
N LYS A 92 -14.31 -2.47 5.05
CA LYS A 92 -13.17 -2.77 5.92
C LYS A 92 -13.24 -1.96 7.19
N LEU A 93 -12.69 -2.48 8.27
CA LEU A 93 -12.42 -1.67 9.44
C LEU A 93 -11.23 -0.76 9.14
N LEU A 94 -11.41 0.55 9.33
CA LEU A 94 -10.36 1.55 9.13
C LEU A 94 -9.84 2.02 10.49
N LEU A 95 -8.53 1.89 10.71
CA LEU A 95 -7.84 2.47 11.84
C LEU A 95 -6.94 3.59 11.32
N VAL A 96 -7.38 4.82 11.51
CA VAL A 96 -6.74 6.01 10.95
C VAL A 96 -6.34 6.97 12.06
N LYS A 97 -5.15 7.57 11.95
CA LYS A 97 -4.66 8.62 12.84
C LYS A 97 -4.90 10.00 12.21
#